data_AF-A0A502JQB0-F1
#
_entry.id   AF-A0A502JQB0-F1
#
_cell.length_a   1.000
_cell.length_b   1.000
_cell.length_c   1.000
_cell.angle_alpha   90.00
_cell.angle_beta   90.00
_cell.angle_gamma   90.00
#
_symmetry.space_group_name_H-M   'P 1'
#
loop_
_entity.id
_entity.type
_entity.pdbx_description
1 polymer ?
#
loop_
_entity_poly.entity_id
_entity_poly.type
_entity_poly.pdbx_seq_one_letter_code
_entity_poly.pdbx_strand_id
1 'polypeptide(L)'
;MAGEISKKSGDIGEKIAKKLLEKIGWKEQIHNISIACSDDNHVNSSGNQKKSHGEDIIYLYDTPFHDDTTVIAHISVKHKMEGYGTSEFAVTSEFRSHIKGLEEIIACAKYDEEFNSLIGLTTIKKNRKDIGILIWLHSNKNEIDRSILPIIAKSRPDLKGDTPYYVIDSARASFLLKVINDLEKRSCNGEYQFYYPKIGTSISVELDRKGHFLPIELIVSDIIPAIVSVDSQNQFYLYSREIFSDIAYKNLIAYALNFSAGLVSKIYIGFPDYNSVINEDMAKMIRSSFKDRREEIIPFSYNSSILDLLQE
;
A
#
# COMPACT_ATOMS: atom_id res chain seq x y z
N MET A 1 -22.11 -26.26 -5.59
CA MET A 1 -22.69 -24.92 -5.33
C MET A 1 -21.87 -24.08 -4.35
N ALA A 2 -21.86 -24.32 -3.02
CA ALA A 2 -21.09 -23.46 -2.09
C ALA A 2 -19.56 -23.45 -2.34
N GLY A 3 -18.97 -24.60 -2.69
CA GLY A 3 -17.55 -24.70 -3.03
C GLY A 3 -17.16 -24.00 -4.35
N GLU A 4 -18.06 -23.96 -5.34
CA GLU A 4 -17.81 -23.28 -6.62
C GLU A 4 -17.82 -21.76 -6.45
N ILE A 5 -18.74 -21.24 -5.63
CA ILE A 5 -18.81 -19.82 -5.30
C ILE A 5 -17.57 -19.39 -4.52
N SER A 6 -17.12 -20.20 -3.55
CA SER A 6 -15.90 -19.94 -2.78
C SER A 6 -14.66 -19.93 -3.67
N LYS A 7 -14.51 -20.93 -4.56
CA LYS A 7 -13.40 -20.97 -5.52
C LYS A 7 -13.40 -19.76 -6.46
N LYS A 8 -14.56 -19.43 -7.04
CA LYS A 8 -14.72 -18.24 -7.89
C LYS A 8 -14.39 -16.95 -7.15
N SER A 9 -14.70 -16.86 -5.85
CA SER A 9 -14.32 -15.72 -5.01
C SER A 9 -12.82 -15.61 -4.82
N GLY A 10 -12.13 -16.72 -4.58
CA GLY A 10 -10.67 -16.79 -4.52
C GLY A 10 -10.03 -16.32 -5.83
N ASP A 11 -10.42 -16.92 -6.95
CA ASP A 11 -9.88 -16.61 -8.28
C ASP A 11 -10.06 -15.12 -8.66
N ILE A 12 -11.18 -14.50 -8.28
CA ILE A 12 -11.42 -13.07 -8.51
C ILE A 12 -10.53 -12.23 -7.59
N GLY A 13 -10.44 -12.59 -6.31
CA GLY A 13 -9.58 -11.92 -5.35
C GLY A 13 -8.13 -11.86 -5.80
N GLU A 14 -7.56 -13.00 -6.19
CA GLU A 14 -6.18 -13.10 -6.68
C GLU A 14 -5.94 -12.25 -7.94
N LYS A 15 -6.90 -12.24 -8.89
CA LYS A 15 -6.80 -11.39 -10.09
C LYS A 15 -6.80 -9.90 -9.75
N ILE A 16 -7.64 -9.48 -8.79
CA ILE A 16 -7.68 -8.08 -8.35
C ILE A 16 -6.37 -7.73 -7.64
N ALA A 17 -5.92 -8.58 -6.71
CA ALA A 17 -4.69 -8.38 -5.96
C ALA A 17 -3.48 -8.28 -6.90
N LYS A 18 -3.34 -9.20 -7.86
CA LYS A 18 -2.28 -9.17 -8.87
C LYS A 18 -2.25 -7.83 -9.62
N LYS A 19 -3.40 -7.38 -10.14
CA LYS A 19 -3.48 -6.11 -10.90
C LYS A 19 -3.20 -4.89 -10.03
N LEU A 20 -3.64 -4.90 -8.77
CA LEU A 20 -3.32 -3.84 -7.81
C LEU A 20 -1.81 -3.77 -7.57
N LEU A 21 -1.18 -4.92 -7.31
CA LEU A 21 0.27 -5.04 -7.10
C LEU A 21 1.06 -4.60 -8.34
N GLU A 22 0.65 -5.00 -9.55
CA GLU A 22 1.25 -4.52 -10.80
C GLU A 22 1.17 -2.99 -10.93
N LYS A 23 0.02 -2.39 -10.59
CA LYS A 23 -0.19 -0.94 -10.66
C LYS A 23 0.68 -0.16 -9.69
N ILE A 24 0.99 -0.70 -8.51
CA ILE A 24 1.92 -0.09 -7.56
C ILE A 24 3.40 -0.41 -7.88
N GLY A 25 3.69 -1.04 -9.01
CA GLY A 25 5.03 -1.32 -9.50
C GLY A 25 5.59 -2.70 -9.15
N TRP A 26 4.83 -3.57 -8.47
CA TRP A 26 5.24 -4.92 -8.11
C TRP A 26 4.95 -5.89 -9.27
N LYS A 27 5.76 -5.88 -10.33
CA LYS A 27 5.46 -6.60 -11.59
C LYS A 27 5.91 -8.07 -11.60
N GLU A 28 7.12 -8.36 -11.13
CA GLU A 28 7.73 -9.70 -11.16
C GLU A 28 7.32 -10.54 -9.95
N GLN A 29 6.03 -10.86 -9.87
CA GLN A 29 5.42 -11.63 -8.78
C GLN A 29 5.63 -13.15 -8.98
N ILE A 30 5.93 -13.86 -7.90
CA ILE A 30 5.92 -15.33 -7.87
C ILE A 30 4.58 -15.77 -7.30
N HIS A 31 3.89 -16.70 -7.96
CA HIS A 31 2.51 -17.07 -7.61
C HIS A 31 2.38 -18.54 -7.22
N ASN A 32 1.41 -18.84 -6.36
CA ASN A 32 0.93 -20.19 -6.07
C ASN A 32 2.05 -21.16 -5.66
N ILE A 33 2.83 -20.76 -4.64
CA ILE A 33 3.90 -21.59 -4.09
C ILE A 33 3.31 -22.52 -3.03
N SER A 34 3.71 -23.79 -3.05
CA SER A 34 3.43 -24.72 -1.96
C SER A 34 4.63 -24.73 -1.01
N ILE A 35 4.42 -24.35 0.24
CA ILE A 35 5.44 -24.39 1.29
C ILE A 35 5.27 -25.65 2.13
N ALA A 36 6.29 -26.48 2.23
CA ALA A 36 6.28 -27.66 3.08
C ALA A 36 6.06 -27.27 4.56
N CYS A 37 5.15 -27.98 5.23
CA CYS A 37 4.89 -27.75 6.65
C CYS A 37 6.00 -28.38 7.49
N SER A 38 6.63 -27.58 8.36
CA SER A 38 7.71 -28.02 9.26
C SER A 38 7.31 -28.07 10.75
N ASP A 39 6.06 -27.72 11.08
CA ASP A 39 5.52 -27.80 12.45
C ASP A 39 4.37 -28.82 12.53
N ASP A 40 4.54 -29.85 13.36
CA ASP A 40 3.54 -30.90 13.58
C ASP A 40 2.25 -30.40 14.25
N ASN A 41 2.29 -29.21 14.87
CA ASN A 41 1.12 -28.59 15.53
C ASN A 41 0.18 -27.89 14.54
N HIS A 42 0.60 -27.68 13.29
CA HIS A 42 -0.26 -27.07 12.28
C HIS A 42 -1.27 -28.10 11.78
N VAL A 43 -2.55 -27.85 12.06
CA VAL A 43 -3.65 -28.74 11.65
C VAL A 43 -4.57 -28.07 10.63
N ASN A 44 -5.12 -28.86 9.72
CA ASN A 44 -6.14 -28.41 8.78
C ASN A 44 -7.51 -28.34 9.44
N SER A 45 -8.53 -27.91 8.67
CA SER A 45 -9.91 -27.77 9.16
C SER A 45 -10.54 -29.08 9.63
N SER A 46 -9.97 -30.23 9.25
CA SER A 46 -10.39 -31.57 9.71
C SER A 46 -9.61 -32.08 10.93
N GLY A 47 -8.71 -31.25 11.49
CA GLY A 47 -7.87 -31.61 12.64
C GLY A 47 -6.66 -32.48 12.30
N ASN A 48 -6.41 -32.75 11.01
CA ASN A 48 -5.25 -33.53 10.58
C ASN A 48 -4.03 -32.62 10.40
N GLN A 49 -2.85 -33.16 10.66
CA GLN A 49 -1.58 -32.47 10.42
C GLN A 49 -1.48 -31.94 8.99
N LYS A 50 -1.10 -30.67 8.83
CA LYS A 50 -0.82 -30.06 7.54
C LYS A 50 0.47 -30.65 6.96
N LYS A 51 0.44 -30.94 5.66
CA LYS A 51 1.63 -31.35 4.91
C LYS A 51 2.30 -30.17 4.21
N SER A 52 1.51 -29.19 3.82
CA SER A 52 1.97 -27.96 3.19
C SER A 52 1.00 -26.81 3.45
N HIS A 53 1.47 -25.61 3.15
CA HIS A 53 0.71 -24.38 3.11
C HIS A 53 0.71 -23.82 1.68
N GLY A 54 -0.39 -23.18 1.28
CA GLY A 54 -0.44 -22.42 0.03
C GLY A 54 -0.05 -20.97 0.29
N GLU A 55 0.93 -20.48 -0.46
CA GLU A 55 1.34 -19.09 -0.53
C GLU A 55 0.84 -18.50 -1.84
N ASP A 56 0.03 -17.43 -1.75
CA ASP A 56 -0.69 -16.93 -2.92
C ASP A 56 0.26 -16.12 -3.83
N ILE A 57 1.00 -15.16 -3.24
CA ILE A 57 1.95 -14.30 -3.96
C ILE A 57 3.19 -14.03 -3.11
N ILE A 58 4.37 -14.10 -3.73
CA ILE A 58 5.63 -13.64 -3.19
C ILE A 58 6.18 -12.52 -4.06
N TYR A 59 6.69 -11.47 -3.41
CA TYR A 59 7.37 -10.38 -4.09
C TYR A 59 8.65 -10.00 -3.35
N LEU A 60 9.71 -9.73 -4.10
CA LEU A 60 11.02 -9.35 -3.57
C LEU A 60 11.38 -7.96 -4.07
N TYR A 61 11.86 -7.11 -3.17
CA TYR A 61 12.37 -5.80 -3.54
C TYR A 61 13.42 -5.31 -2.55
N ASP A 62 14.37 -4.52 -3.05
CA ASP A 62 15.29 -3.78 -2.20
C ASP A 62 14.58 -2.53 -1.68
N THR A 63 14.43 -2.41 -0.36
CA THR A 63 13.74 -1.27 0.21
C THR A 63 14.57 0.01 0.05
N PRO A 64 13.99 1.14 -0.39
CA PRO A 64 14.71 2.39 -0.50
C PRO A 64 15.00 3.01 0.88
N PHE A 65 14.55 2.41 1.98
CA PHE A 65 14.71 2.96 3.34
C PHE A 65 15.85 2.32 4.13
N HIS A 66 16.37 1.18 3.67
CA HIS A 66 17.50 0.49 4.29
C HIS A 66 18.40 -0.09 3.21
N ASP A 67 19.54 0.55 2.98
CA ASP A 67 20.40 0.32 1.81
C ASP A 67 20.84 -1.14 1.62
N ASP A 68 21.05 -1.88 2.71
CA ASP A 68 21.53 -3.27 2.71
C ASP A 68 20.40 -4.31 2.90
N THR A 69 19.14 -3.93 2.66
CA THR A 69 17.99 -4.79 2.96
C THR A 69 17.16 -5.13 1.73
N THR A 70 16.96 -6.43 1.51
CA THR A 70 15.96 -6.98 0.59
C THR A 70 14.77 -7.46 1.42
N VAL A 71 13.57 -7.01 1.05
CA VAL A 71 12.31 -7.43 1.64
C VAL A 71 11.73 -8.58 0.83
N ILE A 72 11.27 -9.62 1.54
CA ILE A 72 10.49 -10.72 0.98
C ILE A 72 9.06 -10.59 1.51
N ALA A 73 8.15 -10.18 0.65
CA ALA A 73 6.75 -10.01 0.97
C ALA A 73 5.98 -11.31 0.71
N HIS A 74 5.48 -11.93 1.78
CA HIS A 74 4.55 -13.04 1.77
C HIS A 74 3.12 -12.51 1.77
N ILE A 75 2.38 -12.71 0.69
CA ILE A 75 1.11 -12.03 0.45
C ILE A 75 0.00 -13.07 0.38
N SER A 76 -0.88 -13.06 1.39
CA SER A 76 -2.12 -13.83 1.33
C SER A 76 -3.29 -12.97 0.88
N VAL A 77 -4.08 -13.51 -0.04
CA VAL A 77 -5.25 -12.85 -0.63
C VAL A 77 -6.52 -13.46 -0.05
N LYS A 78 -7.44 -12.60 0.39
CA LYS A 78 -8.77 -12.98 0.87
C LYS A 78 -9.82 -12.09 0.20
N HIS A 79 -10.88 -12.70 -0.31
CA HIS A 79 -11.93 -11.97 -1.01
C HIS A 79 -13.33 -12.46 -0.61
N LYS A 80 -14.24 -11.52 -0.36
CA LYS A 80 -15.66 -11.80 -0.05
C LYS A 80 -16.57 -11.15 -1.10
N MET A 81 -17.54 -11.90 -1.63
CA MET A 81 -18.49 -11.34 -2.60
C MET A 81 -19.41 -10.28 -1.97
N GLU A 82 -19.99 -10.59 -0.80
CA GLU A 82 -21.07 -9.82 -0.18
C GLU A 82 -20.58 -8.70 0.76
N GLY A 83 -19.27 -8.47 0.86
CA GLY A 83 -18.68 -7.53 1.81
C GLY A 83 -18.01 -8.19 3.01
N TYR A 84 -17.39 -7.37 3.86
CA TYR A 84 -16.87 -7.81 5.15
C TYR A 84 -17.98 -8.26 6.10
N GLY A 85 -17.62 -8.93 7.19
CA GLY A 85 -18.58 -9.25 8.26
C GLY A 85 -19.36 -8.02 8.74
N THR A 86 -20.63 -8.22 9.09
CA THR A 86 -21.53 -7.16 9.56
C THR A 86 -21.26 -6.74 11.01
N SER A 87 -20.62 -7.59 11.81
CA SER A 87 -20.21 -7.28 13.18
C SER A 87 -18.70 -7.15 13.33
N GLU A 88 -18.26 -6.27 14.24
CA GLU A 88 -16.83 -6.11 14.57
C GLU A 88 -16.21 -7.44 15.04
N PHE A 89 -16.95 -8.26 15.78
CA PHE A 89 -16.50 -9.57 16.22
C PHE A 89 -16.22 -10.52 15.05
N ALA A 90 -17.12 -10.58 14.05
CA ALA A 90 -16.94 -11.44 12.89
C ALA A 90 -15.69 -11.04 12.09
N VAL A 91 -15.52 -9.73 11.84
CA VAL A 91 -14.33 -9.20 11.15
C VAL A 91 -13.06 -9.49 11.93
N THR A 92 -13.07 -9.27 13.25
CA THR A 92 -11.90 -9.52 14.11
C THR A 92 -11.52 -11.00 14.17
N SER A 93 -12.51 -11.90 14.22
CA SER A 93 -12.29 -13.34 14.24
C SER A 93 -11.68 -13.84 12.91
N GLU A 94 -12.25 -13.40 11.78
CA GLU A 94 -11.71 -13.70 10.44
C GLU A 94 -10.28 -13.16 10.29
N PHE A 95 -10.03 -11.91 10.71
CA PHE A 95 -8.71 -11.31 10.70
C PHE A 95 -7.67 -12.15 11.46
N ARG A 96 -7.97 -12.55 12.70
CA ARG A 96 -7.05 -13.37 13.53
C ARG A 96 -6.74 -14.70 12.86
N SER A 97 -7.76 -15.33 12.27
CA SER A 97 -7.59 -16.59 11.54
C SER A 97 -6.69 -16.41 10.31
N HIS A 98 -6.90 -15.34 9.53
CA HIS A 98 -6.10 -15.04 8.34
C HIS A 98 -4.64 -14.73 8.67
N ILE A 99 -4.38 -13.87 9.67
CA ILE A 99 -3.00 -13.52 10.07
C ILE A 99 -2.29 -14.72 10.69
N LYS A 100 -2.98 -15.54 11.50
CA LYS A 100 -2.37 -16.76 12.03
C LYS A 100 -1.97 -17.72 10.91
N GLY A 101 -2.84 -17.92 9.91
CA GLY A 101 -2.50 -18.75 8.75
C GLY A 101 -1.28 -18.23 7.98
N LEU A 102 -1.17 -16.91 7.82
CA LEU A 102 -0.03 -16.27 7.19
C LEU A 102 1.25 -16.40 8.04
N GLU A 103 1.15 -16.28 9.36
CA GLU A 103 2.28 -16.55 10.27
C GLU A 103 2.80 -17.97 10.11
N GLU A 104 1.91 -18.97 10.10
CA GLU A 104 2.29 -20.37 9.92
C GLU A 104 3.04 -20.59 8.60
N ILE A 105 2.58 -19.95 7.51
CA ILE A 105 3.26 -19.99 6.19
C ILE A 105 4.68 -19.43 6.29
N ILE A 106 4.82 -18.21 6.82
CA ILE A 106 6.13 -17.54 6.90
C ILE A 106 7.08 -18.29 7.82
N ALA A 107 6.57 -18.85 8.93
CA ALA A 107 7.36 -19.66 9.85
C ALA A 107 7.89 -20.92 9.16
N CYS A 108 7.05 -21.62 8.37
CA CYS A 108 7.47 -22.81 7.64
C CYS A 108 8.41 -22.50 6.47
N ALA A 109 8.18 -21.39 5.76
CA ALA A 109 8.97 -20.97 4.59
C ALA A 109 10.46 -20.75 4.93
N LYS A 110 10.78 -20.40 6.18
CA LYS A 110 12.17 -20.31 6.66
C LYS A 110 12.94 -21.62 6.52
N TYR A 111 12.26 -22.76 6.59
CA TYR A 111 12.86 -24.09 6.56
C TYR A 111 12.60 -24.85 5.26
N ASP A 112 11.91 -24.24 4.31
CA ASP A 112 11.59 -24.87 3.02
C ASP A 112 12.78 -24.71 2.04
N GLU A 113 13.42 -25.82 1.69
CA GLU A 113 14.60 -25.81 0.81
C GLU A 113 14.28 -25.41 -0.63
N GLU A 114 13.12 -25.80 -1.17
CA GLU A 114 12.70 -25.47 -2.53
C GLU A 114 12.40 -23.97 -2.64
N PHE A 115 11.68 -23.43 -1.66
CA PHE A 115 11.41 -22.00 -1.56
C PHE A 115 12.71 -21.21 -1.43
N ASN A 116 13.60 -21.57 -0.49
CA ASN A 116 14.85 -20.86 -0.31
C ASN A 116 15.77 -20.94 -1.56
N SER A 117 15.74 -22.05 -2.28
CA SER A 117 16.46 -22.19 -3.56
C SER A 117 15.89 -21.27 -4.64
N LEU A 118 14.56 -21.19 -4.76
CA LEU A 118 13.88 -20.29 -5.68
C LEU A 118 14.21 -18.82 -5.39
N ILE A 119 14.14 -18.43 -4.11
CA ILE A 119 14.49 -17.09 -3.65
C ILE A 119 15.98 -16.78 -3.90
N GLY A 120 16.87 -17.77 -3.72
CA GLY A 120 18.30 -17.65 -3.96
C GLY A 120 18.72 -17.46 -5.42
N LEU A 121 17.80 -17.63 -6.39
CA LEU A 121 18.05 -17.25 -7.78
C LEU A 121 18.11 -15.73 -7.99
N THR A 122 17.55 -14.96 -7.06
CA THR A 122 17.58 -13.49 -7.07
C THR A 122 18.77 -13.00 -6.26
N THR A 123 19.36 -11.86 -6.65
CA THR A 123 20.39 -11.22 -5.83
C THR A 123 19.74 -10.61 -4.60
N ILE A 124 20.09 -11.10 -3.42
CA ILE A 124 19.60 -10.60 -2.12
C ILE A 124 20.73 -9.84 -1.45
N LYS A 125 20.40 -8.69 -0.88
CA LYS A 125 21.34 -7.91 -0.07
C LYS A 125 21.70 -8.62 1.23
N LYS A 126 22.67 -8.05 1.95
CA LYS A 126 23.19 -8.61 3.20
C LYS A 126 22.09 -8.95 4.22
N ASN A 127 21.06 -8.11 4.32
CA ASN A 127 19.94 -8.32 5.22
C ASN A 127 18.71 -8.78 4.44
N ARG A 128 18.21 -9.96 4.77
CA ARG A 128 16.89 -10.46 4.35
C ARG A 128 15.86 -10.08 5.41
N LYS A 129 14.72 -9.53 5.00
CA LYS A 129 13.58 -9.25 5.88
C LYS A 129 12.28 -9.79 5.30
N ASP A 130 11.75 -10.83 5.92
CA ASP A 130 10.43 -11.36 5.59
C ASP A 130 9.33 -10.50 6.23
N ILE A 131 8.28 -10.20 5.48
CA ILE A 131 7.09 -9.49 5.95
C ILE A 131 5.83 -10.24 5.49
N GLY A 132 4.75 -10.16 6.28
CA GLY A 132 3.43 -10.66 5.89
C GLY A 132 2.53 -9.54 5.39
N ILE A 133 1.80 -9.78 4.30
CA ILE A 133 0.79 -8.86 3.76
C ILE A 133 -0.52 -9.62 3.59
N LEU A 134 -1.57 -9.14 4.25
CA LEU A 134 -2.93 -9.59 4.01
C LEU A 134 -3.63 -8.60 3.07
N ILE A 135 -3.87 -9.01 1.83
CA ILE A 135 -4.77 -8.29 0.92
C ILE A 135 -6.17 -8.83 1.14
N TRP A 136 -7.02 -8.05 1.82
CA TRP A 136 -8.38 -8.47 2.16
C TRP A 136 -9.37 -7.54 1.49
N LEU A 137 -10.11 -8.05 0.51
CA LEU A 137 -10.98 -7.26 -0.36
C LEU A 137 -12.41 -7.80 -0.37
N HIS A 138 -13.34 -7.05 -0.96
CA HIS A 138 -14.68 -7.52 -1.27
C HIS A 138 -15.29 -6.85 -2.50
N SER A 139 -16.45 -7.37 -2.92
CA SER A 139 -17.18 -6.90 -4.10
C SER A 139 -18.52 -6.21 -3.79
N ASN A 140 -18.87 -5.98 -2.51
CA ASN A 140 -20.05 -5.18 -2.16
C ASN A 140 -19.91 -3.74 -2.68
N LYS A 141 -20.71 -3.40 -3.70
CA LYS A 141 -20.65 -2.09 -4.40
C LYS A 141 -21.03 -0.91 -3.53
N ASN A 142 -21.94 -1.09 -2.58
CA ASN A 142 -22.45 0.00 -1.73
C ASN A 142 -21.45 0.40 -0.64
N GLU A 143 -20.51 -0.49 -0.33
CA GLU A 143 -19.50 -0.32 0.71
C GLU A 143 -18.08 -0.52 0.15
N ILE A 144 -17.86 -0.35 -1.16
CA ILE A 144 -16.59 -0.76 -1.82
C ILE A 144 -15.35 -0.13 -1.16
N ASP A 145 -15.47 1.09 -0.65
CA ASP A 145 -14.41 1.83 0.02
C ASP A 145 -14.46 1.69 1.56
N ARG A 146 -15.19 0.70 2.11
CA ARG A 146 -15.29 0.47 3.55
C ARG A 146 -13.93 0.04 4.11
N SER A 147 -13.51 0.75 5.17
CA SER A 147 -12.29 0.39 5.88
C SER A 147 -12.59 -0.51 7.08
N ILE A 148 -11.81 -1.57 7.21
CA ILE A 148 -11.82 -2.46 8.38
C ILE A 148 -10.67 -2.18 9.35
N LEU A 149 -9.68 -1.36 8.95
CA LEU A 149 -8.53 -1.03 9.80
C LEU A 149 -8.91 -0.55 11.21
N PRO A 150 -9.91 0.34 11.41
CA PRO A 150 -10.30 0.77 12.76
C PRO A 150 -10.86 -0.35 13.63
N ILE A 151 -11.49 -1.35 13.01
CA ILE A 151 -12.06 -2.53 13.70
C ILE A 151 -10.91 -3.45 14.13
N ILE A 152 -10.02 -3.79 13.21
CA ILE A 152 -8.93 -4.76 13.48
C ILE A 152 -7.78 -4.15 14.28
N ALA A 153 -7.62 -2.82 14.33
CA ALA A 153 -6.60 -2.16 15.14
C ALA A 153 -6.73 -2.47 16.65
N LYS A 154 -7.95 -2.82 17.10
CA LYS A 154 -8.21 -3.26 18.47
C LYS A 154 -7.89 -4.75 18.69
N SER A 155 -7.64 -5.50 17.61
CA SER A 155 -7.29 -6.91 17.69
C SER A 155 -5.85 -7.09 18.14
N ARG A 156 -5.63 -8.05 19.03
CA ARG A 156 -4.29 -8.55 19.39
C ARG A 156 -4.24 -10.03 19.02
N PRO A 157 -3.89 -10.37 17.77
CA PRO A 157 -3.65 -11.76 17.41
C PRO A 157 -2.50 -12.30 18.25
N ASP A 158 -2.63 -13.55 18.71
CA ASP A 158 -1.59 -14.26 19.45
C ASP A 158 -0.61 -14.84 18.41
N LEU A 159 0.46 -14.09 18.15
CA LEU A 159 1.49 -14.39 17.17
C LEU A 159 2.76 -14.79 17.92
N LYS A 160 3.41 -15.86 17.47
CA LYS A 160 4.62 -16.41 18.09
C LYS A 160 5.91 -15.77 17.56
N GLY A 161 5.89 -15.17 16.37
CA GLY A 161 7.06 -14.61 15.71
C GLY A 161 7.13 -13.08 15.68
N ASP A 162 8.32 -12.55 15.36
CA ASP A 162 8.59 -11.11 15.24
C ASP A 162 8.36 -10.54 13.82
N THR A 163 7.80 -11.35 12.91
CA THR A 163 7.51 -10.92 11.54
C THR A 163 6.48 -9.78 11.56
N PRO A 164 6.73 -8.64 10.89
CA PRO A 164 5.73 -7.59 10.77
C PRO A 164 4.65 -7.97 9.76
N TYR A 165 3.39 -7.67 10.09
CA TYR A 165 2.22 -7.93 9.25
C TYR A 165 1.53 -6.63 8.85
N TYR A 166 1.18 -6.52 7.57
CA TYR A 166 0.50 -5.38 6.97
C TYR A 166 -0.84 -5.80 6.39
N VAL A 167 -1.82 -4.89 6.39
CA VAL A 167 -3.16 -5.16 5.86
C VAL A 167 -3.50 -4.12 4.80
N ILE A 168 -3.91 -4.60 3.63
CA ILE A 168 -4.47 -3.79 2.55
C ILE A 168 -5.94 -4.17 2.44
N ASP A 169 -6.80 -3.32 3.04
CA ASP A 169 -8.24 -3.45 2.91
C ASP A 169 -8.77 -2.75 1.64
N SER A 170 -10.06 -2.90 1.35
CA SER A 170 -10.68 -2.28 0.17
C SER A 170 -10.50 -0.76 0.15
N ALA A 171 -10.65 -0.08 1.30
CA ALA A 171 -10.43 1.36 1.39
C ALA A 171 -9.00 1.78 1.02
N ARG A 172 -7.99 1.04 1.50
CA ARG A 172 -6.58 1.28 1.16
C ARG A 172 -6.32 0.99 -0.31
N ALA A 173 -6.81 -0.13 -0.84
CA ALA A 173 -6.69 -0.48 -2.25
C ALA A 173 -7.30 0.61 -3.16
N SER A 174 -8.49 1.10 -2.82
CA SER A 174 -9.15 2.20 -3.54
C SER A 174 -8.37 3.49 -3.48
N PHE A 175 -7.79 3.85 -2.33
CA PHE A 175 -6.91 5.03 -2.22
C PHE A 175 -5.70 4.91 -3.15
N LEU A 176 -4.99 3.79 -3.12
CA LEU A 176 -3.83 3.54 -4.00
C LEU A 176 -4.21 3.66 -5.48
N LEU A 177 -5.33 3.06 -5.89
CA LEU A 177 -5.80 3.15 -7.27
C LEU A 177 -6.17 4.58 -7.69
N LYS A 178 -6.83 5.35 -6.82
CA LYS A 178 -7.18 6.75 -7.09
C LYS A 178 -5.92 7.60 -7.29
N VAL A 179 -4.92 7.43 -6.43
CA VAL A 179 -3.62 8.13 -6.54
C VAL A 179 -2.91 7.77 -7.85
N ILE A 180 -2.78 6.48 -8.17
CA ILE A 180 -2.12 6.00 -9.38
C ILE A 180 -2.84 6.54 -10.63
N ASN A 181 -4.17 6.46 -10.66
CA ASN A 181 -4.94 6.95 -11.80
C ASN A 181 -4.82 8.46 -11.98
N ASP A 182 -4.76 9.24 -10.89
CA ASP A 182 -4.54 10.69 -10.97
C ASP A 182 -3.11 11.00 -11.45
N LEU A 183 -2.09 10.29 -10.97
CA LEU A 183 -0.71 10.41 -11.45
C LEU A 183 -0.58 10.08 -12.94
N GLU A 184 -1.20 8.98 -13.38
CA GLU A 184 -1.25 8.58 -14.80
C GLU A 184 -1.91 9.66 -15.68
N LYS A 185 -2.96 10.32 -15.18
CA LYS A 185 -3.59 11.45 -15.88
C LYS A 185 -2.69 12.67 -15.95
N ARG A 186 -2.09 13.06 -14.83
CA ARG A 186 -1.27 14.29 -14.72
C ARG A 186 0.05 14.22 -15.45
N SER A 187 0.59 13.02 -15.63
CA SER A 187 1.85 12.88 -16.35
C SER A 187 1.72 13.15 -17.85
N CYS A 188 0.50 13.17 -18.44
CA CYS A 188 0.24 13.58 -19.83
C CYS A 188 1.17 12.91 -20.88
N ASN A 189 1.37 11.59 -20.79
CA ASN A 189 2.37 10.78 -21.54
C ASN A 189 3.84 10.95 -21.12
N GLY A 190 4.13 11.81 -20.16
CA GLY A 190 5.37 11.82 -19.40
C GLY A 190 5.39 10.75 -18.31
N GLU A 191 6.50 10.70 -17.57
CA GLU A 191 6.69 9.75 -16.47
C GLU A 191 6.42 10.41 -15.11
N TYR A 192 5.88 9.61 -14.20
CA TYR A 192 5.86 9.91 -12.77
C TYR A 192 6.71 8.89 -12.01
N GLN A 193 7.24 9.32 -10.87
CA GLN A 193 8.01 8.49 -9.96
C GLN A 193 7.50 8.73 -8.54
N PHE A 194 7.35 7.67 -7.75
CA PHE A 194 7.11 7.80 -6.32
C PHE A 194 8.35 8.37 -5.66
N TYR A 195 8.18 9.33 -4.77
CA TYR A 195 9.26 9.85 -3.95
C TYR A 195 9.41 9.01 -2.69
N TYR A 196 10.64 8.77 -2.26
CA TYR A 196 10.97 8.03 -1.05
C TYR A 196 11.53 9.01 -0.03
N PRO A 197 10.71 9.54 0.91
CA PRO A 197 11.19 10.46 1.93
C PRO A 197 12.36 9.87 2.71
N LYS A 198 13.29 10.72 3.13
CA LYS A 198 14.40 10.30 3.98
C LYS A 198 13.87 10.00 5.38
N ILE A 199 13.67 8.72 5.69
CA ILE A 199 13.30 8.26 7.03
C ILE A 199 14.53 7.66 7.72
N GLY A 200 14.96 8.25 8.84
CA GLY A 200 16.10 7.77 9.62
C GLY A 200 17.47 8.34 9.22
N THR A 201 18.54 7.75 9.79
CA THR A 201 19.91 8.32 9.77
C THR A 201 20.91 7.57 8.88
N SER A 202 20.57 6.40 8.35
CA SER A 202 21.44 5.59 7.48
C SER A 202 20.81 5.44 6.11
N ILE A 203 20.98 6.45 5.27
CA ILE A 203 20.57 6.43 3.86
C ILE A 203 21.78 6.90 3.05
N SER A 204 22.31 6.02 2.21
CA SER A 204 23.41 6.32 1.29
C SER A 204 23.00 7.41 0.32
N VAL A 205 23.95 8.29 -0.01
CA VAL A 205 23.81 9.33 -1.02
C VAL A 205 23.67 8.73 -2.43
N GLU A 206 24.06 7.47 -2.61
CA GLU A 206 24.08 6.78 -3.90
C GLU A 206 22.70 6.28 -4.36
N LEU A 207 21.71 6.14 -3.46
CA LEU A 207 20.38 5.66 -3.84
C LEU A 207 19.47 6.82 -4.27
N ASP A 208 18.92 6.68 -5.48
CA ASP A 208 17.90 7.60 -5.96
C ASP A 208 16.68 7.57 -5.03
N ARG A 209 16.15 8.76 -4.72
CA ARG A 209 15.01 8.94 -3.81
C ARG A 209 13.68 8.96 -4.56
N LYS A 210 13.69 8.50 -5.79
CA LYS A 210 12.51 8.31 -6.61
C LYS A 210 12.57 6.98 -7.33
N GLY A 211 11.42 6.40 -7.59
CA GLY A 211 11.33 5.13 -8.31
C GLY A 211 9.92 4.81 -8.79
N HIS A 212 9.78 3.67 -9.45
CA HIS A 212 8.54 3.28 -10.13
C HIS A 212 7.71 2.25 -9.36
N PHE A 213 8.02 2.03 -8.08
CA PHE A 213 7.24 1.15 -7.21
C PHE A 213 6.97 1.79 -5.85
N LEU A 214 5.90 1.37 -5.18
CA LEU A 214 5.64 1.73 -3.79
C LEU A 214 6.23 0.66 -2.85
N PRO A 215 7.17 1.00 -1.97
CA PRO A 215 7.57 0.11 -0.87
C PRO A 215 6.46 0.01 0.18
N ILE A 216 6.44 -1.07 0.97
CA ILE A 216 5.35 -1.36 1.92
C ILE A 216 5.05 -0.20 2.87
N GLU A 217 6.07 0.54 3.30
CA GLU A 217 5.94 1.69 4.20
C GLU A 217 5.08 2.79 3.58
N LEU A 218 5.17 3.00 2.26
CA LEU A 218 4.32 3.96 1.55
C LEU A 218 2.97 3.36 1.17
N ILE A 219 2.89 2.05 0.89
CA ILE A 219 1.61 1.37 0.63
C ILE A 219 0.65 1.51 1.81
N VAL A 220 1.14 1.41 3.05
CA VAL A 220 0.30 1.51 4.25
C VAL A 220 0.19 2.91 4.83
N SER A 221 0.93 3.88 4.28
CA SER A 221 0.90 5.28 4.66
C SER A 221 -0.40 5.96 4.20
N ASP A 222 -0.90 6.91 4.99
CA ASP A 222 -2.00 7.81 4.60
C ASP A 222 -1.54 8.96 3.71
N ILE A 223 -0.23 9.06 3.46
CA ILE A 223 0.36 9.99 2.49
C ILE A 223 1.20 9.26 1.44
N ILE A 224 1.08 9.68 0.18
CA ILE A 224 1.89 9.18 -0.94
C ILE A 224 2.54 10.37 -1.64
N PRO A 225 3.87 10.53 -1.54
CA PRO A 225 4.60 11.55 -2.28
C PRO A 225 5.04 11.04 -3.66
N ALA A 226 4.97 11.91 -4.66
CA ALA A 226 5.35 11.60 -6.03
C ALA A 226 5.95 12.82 -6.73
N ILE A 227 6.69 12.57 -7.80
CA ILE A 227 7.25 13.56 -8.70
C ILE A 227 6.67 13.29 -10.08
N VAL A 228 6.14 14.33 -10.71
CA VAL A 228 5.67 14.30 -12.10
C VAL A 228 6.53 15.26 -12.91
N SER A 229 7.05 14.78 -14.04
CA SER A 229 7.83 15.63 -14.96
C SER A 229 6.90 16.18 -16.05
N VAL A 230 6.68 17.49 -16.06
CA VAL A 230 5.89 18.19 -17.08
C VAL A 230 6.79 19.22 -17.76
N ASP A 231 6.91 19.16 -19.09
CA ASP A 231 7.78 20.05 -19.88
C ASP A 231 9.23 20.15 -19.36
N SER A 232 9.78 19.01 -18.93
CA SER A 232 11.12 18.90 -18.30
C SER A 232 11.26 19.63 -16.96
N GLN A 233 10.15 20.02 -16.31
CA GLN A 233 10.13 20.56 -14.95
C GLN A 233 9.48 19.56 -13.99
N ASN A 234 10.18 19.28 -12.89
CA ASN A 234 9.66 18.44 -11.82
C ASN A 234 8.63 19.22 -10.99
N GLN A 235 7.47 18.62 -10.83
CA GLN A 235 6.41 19.06 -9.94
C GLN A 235 6.25 18.02 -8.83
N PHE A 236 6.09 18.47 -7.59
CA PHE A 236 5.93 17.57 -6.45
C PHE A 236 4.45 17.40 -6.12
N TYR A 237 4.03 16.17 -5.90
CA TYR A 237 2.67 15.81 -5.52
C TYR A 237 2.71 15.11 -4.16
N LEU A 238 1.83 15.53 -3.25
CA LEU A 238 1.60 14.85 -1.98
C LEU A 238 0.12 14.53 -1.85
N TYR A 239 -0.23 13.27 -2.00
CA TYR A 239 -1.58 12.77 -1.82
C TYR A 239 -1.80 12.42 -0.35
N SER A 240 -2.96 12.77 0.20
CA SER A 240 -3.38 12.41 1.55
C SER A 240 -4.74 11.74 1.55
N ARG A 241 -4.90 10.70 2.36
CA ARG A 241 -6.22 10.09 2.62
C ARG A 241 -7.07 10.91 3.59
N GLU A 242 -6.49 11.87 4.30
CA GLU A 242 -7.20 12.76 5.21
C GLU A 242 -8.15 13.70 4.47
N ILE A 243 -9.23 14.11 5.14
CA ILE A 243 -10.19 15.11 4.66
C ILE A 243 -9.54 16.50 4.72
N PHE A 244 -9.86 17.38 3.77
CA PHE A 244 -9.37 18.75 3.79
C PHE A 244 -9.79 19.48 5.07
N SER A 245 -8.81 20.01 5.80
CA SER A 245 -8.99 20.85 6.98
C SER A 245 -7.80 21.80 7.11
N ASP A 246 -7.93 22.79 8.01
CA ASP A 246 -6.85 23.74 8.26
C ASP A 246 -5.57 23.07 8.76
N ILE A 247 -5.72 22.16 9.72
CA ILE A 247 -4.63 21.39 10.33
C ILE A 247 -4.03 20.43 9.30
N ALA A 248 -4.86 19.64 8.59
CA ALA A 248 -4.37 18.68 7.61
C ALA A 248 -3.60 19.38 6.49
N TYR A 249 -4.14 20.47 5.94
CA TYR A 249 -3.48 21.20 4.86
C TYR A 249 -2.19 21.87 5.30
N LYS A 250 -2.17 22.50 6.47
CA LYS A 250 -0.94 23.09 7.02
C LYS A 250 0.16 22.04 7.24
N ASN A 251 -0.18 20.87 7.78
CA ASN A 251 0.78 19.79 8.00
C ASN A 251 1.32 19.23 6.69
N LEU A 252 0.45 18.99 5.70
CA LEU A 252 0.86 18.48 4.39
C LEU A 252 1.71 19.47 3.61
N ILE A 253 1.45 20.77 3.70
CA ILE A 253 2.36 21.80 3.17
C ILE A 253 3.75 21.67 3.80
N ALA A 254 3.82 21.57 5.13
CA ALA A 254 5.09 21.45 5.83
C ALA A 254 5.87 20.20 5.40
N TYR A 255 5.19 19.05 5.26
CA TYR A 255 5.80 17.82 4.75
C TYR A 255 6.26 17.95 3.31
N ALA A 256 5.42 18.47 2.41
CA ALA A 256 5.77 18.61 1.00
C ALA A 256 6.97 19.54 0.80
N LEU A 257 7.01 20.65 1.54
CA LEU A 257 8.15 21.57 1.54
C LEU A 257 9.43 20.94 2.10
N ASN A 258 9.32 20.10 3.12
CA ASN A 258 10.47 19.37 3.67
C ASN A 258 10.99 18.33 2.67
N PHE A 259 10.09 17.57 2.05
CA PHE A 259 10.41 16.51 1.11
C PHE A 259 10.99 17.03 -0.20
N SER A 260 10.42 18.11 -0.74
CA SER A 260 10.89 18.72 -1.99
C SER A 260 12.17 19.53 -1.81
N ALA A 261 12.47 19.98 -0.58
CA ALA A 261 13.68 20.72 -0.23
C ALA A 261 13.97 21.94 -1.15
N GLY A 262 12.93 22.57 -1.70
CA GLY A 262 13.05 23.71 -2.62
C GLY A 262 13.51 23.35 -4.04
N LEU A 263 13.55 22.06 -4.40
CA LEU A 263 13.98 21.58 -5.73
C LEU A 263 12.89 21.68 -6.81
N VAL A 264 11.67 22.06 -6.43
CA VAL A 264 10.52 22.19 -7.34
C VAL A 264 9.90 23.58 -7.21
N SER A 265 9.38 24.09 -8.32
CA SER A 265 8.63 25.36 -8.33
C SER A 265 7.16 25.18 -7.99
N LYS A 266 6.59 23.98 -8.19
CA LYS A 266 5.17 23.68 -7.93
C LYS A 266 5.00 22.48 -7.01
N ILE A 267 4.12 22.63 -6.04
CA ILE A 267 3.74 21.61 -5.06
C ILE A 267 2.22 21.46 -5.09
N TYR A 268 1.76 20.25 -5.38
CA TYR A 268 0.35 19.90 -5.39
C TYR A 268 0.00 19.05 -4.17
N ILE A 269 -1.02 19.45 -3.42
CA ILE A 269 -1.49 18.72 -2.24
C ILE A 269 -2.88 18.15 -2.51
N GLY A 270 -2.95 16.82 -2.62
CA GLY A 270 -4.17 16.10 -2.99
C GLY A 270 -4.97 15.64 -1.79
N PHE A 271 -6.26 15.96 -1.78
CA PHE A 271 -7.25 15.49 -0.80
C PHE A 271 -8.38 14.72 -1.51
N PRO A 272 -9.15 13.88 -0.80
CA PRO A 272 -10.30 13.22 -1.39
C PRO A 272 -11.48 14.17 -1.62
N ASP A 273 -11.57 15.28 -0.90
CA ASP A 273 -12.78 16.10 -0.81
C ASP A 273 -12.54 17.61 -0.99
N TYR A 274 -11.33 18.03 -1.37
CA TYR A 274 -11.06 19.45 -1.61
C TYR A 274 -11.98 20.01 -2.70
N ASN A 275 -12.70 21.07 -2.36
CA ASN A 275 -13.61 21.76 -3.27
C ASN A 275 -13.15 23.21 -3.42
N SER A 276 -12.67 23.59 -4.60
CA SER A 276 -12.16 24.94 -4.86
C SER A 276 -13.21 26.05 -4.65
N VAL A 277 -14.50 25.78 -4.86
CA VAL A 277 -15.58 26.76 -4.65
C VAL A 277 -15.77 27.07 -3.16
N ILE A 278 -15.55 26.07 -2.30
CA ILE A 278 -15.82 26.16 -0.86
C ILE A 278 -14.55 26.45 -0.06
N ASN A 279 -13.41 25.93 -0.50
CA ASN A 279 -12.20 25.83 0.33
C ASN A 279 -11.06 26.77 -0.09
N GLU A 280 -11.15 27.45 -1.24
CA GLU A 280 -10.03 28.26 -1.78
C GLU A 280 -9.61 29.40 -0.86
N ASP A 281 -10.57 30.11 -0.24
CA ASP A 281 -10.25 31.23 0.67
C ASP A 281 -9.51 30.74 1.92
N MET A 282 -9.94 29.62 2.49
CA MET A 282 -9.25 28.97 3.60
C MET A 282 -7.85 28.52 3.18
N ALA A 283 -7.71 27.91 2.00
CA ALA A 283 -6.42 27.48 1.47
C ALA A 283 -5.45 28.65 1.25
N LYS A 284 -5.93 29.80 0.73
CA LYS A 284 -5.14 31.04 0.60
C LYS A 284 -4.67 31.55 1.96
N MET A 285 -5.56 31.58 2.95
CA MET A 285 -5.22 32.02 4.30
C MET A 285 -4.13 31.14 4.92
N ILE A 286 -4.25 29.82 4.81
CA ILE A 286 -3.26 28.87 5.36
C ILE A 286 -1.92 29.02 4.64
N ARG A 287 -1.90 29.12 3.31
CA ARG A 287 -0.67 29.34 2.52
C ARG A 287 0.06 30.61 2.96
N SER A 288 -0.67 31.69 3.28
CA SER A 288 -0.05 32.95 3.73
C SER A 288 0.76 32.82 5.04
N SER A 289 0.53 31.77 5.82
CA SER A 289 1.31 31.48 7.04
C SER A 289 2.74 30.99 6.74
N PHE A 290 3.01 30.52 5.52
CA PHE A 290 4.33 30.09 5.04
C PHE A 290 5.01 31.26 4.29
N LYS A 291 5.63 32.17 5.04
CA LYS A 291 6.30 33.36 4.48
C LYS A 291 7.56 33.01 3.69
N ASP A 292 7.93 33.90 2.76
CA ASP A 292 9.19 33.86 1.99
C ASP A 292 9.41 32.57 1.18
N ARG A 293 8.30 31.96 0.71
CA ARG A 293 8.33 30.80 -0.20
C ARG A 293 8.17 31.22 -1.65
N ARG A 294 8.91 30.56 -2.54
CA ARG A 294 8.84 30.77 -4.00
C ARG A 294 7.99 29.71 -4.68
N GLU A 295 7.75 28.60 -3.99
CA GLU A 295 6.98 27.46 -4.45
C GLU A 295 5.49 27.82 -4.56
N GLU A 296 4.89 27.54 -5.71
CA GLU A 296 3.45 27.61 -5.90
C GLU A 296 2.81 26.36 -5.28
N ILE A 297 2.01 26.54 -4.22
CA ILE A 297 1.34 25.44 -3.52
C ILE A 297 -0.14 25.42 -3.92
N ILE A 298 -0.59 24.29 -4.46
CA ILE A 298 -1.90 24.12 -5.09
C ILE A 298 -2.62 22.93 -4.44
N PRO A 299 -3.70 23.15 -3.67
CA PRO A 299 -4.55 22.06 -3.22
C PRO A 299 -5.43 21.56 -4.37
N PHE A 300 -5.72 20.26 -4.40
CA PHE A 300 -6.61 19.68 -5.41
C PHE A 300 -7.36 18.46 -4.86
N SER A 301 -8.41 18.04 -5.59
CA SER A 301 -9.08 16.76 -5.35
C SER A 301 -8.55 15.71 -6.31
N TYR A 302 -8.12 14.56 -5.81
CA TYR A 302 -7.80 13.40 -6.66
C TYR A 302 -9.02 12.51 -6.95
N ASN A 303 -10.17 12.81 -6.34
CA ASN A 303 -11.44 12.21 -6.73
C ASN A 303 -12.03 13.03 -7.88
N SER A 304 -12.34 12.34 -9.00
CA SER A 304 -12.92 13.00 -10.16
C SER A 304 -14.27 13.61 -9.84
N SER A 305 -14.47 14.85 -10.29
CA SER A 305 -15.69 15.61 -10.05
C SER A 305 -15.99 16.58 -11.21
N ILE A 306 -17.21 17.11 -11.27
CA ILE A 306 -17.54 18.18 -12.25
C ILE A 306 -16.70 19.44 -12.04
N LEU A 307 -16.12 19.62 -10.84
CA LEU A 307 -15.27 20.77 -10.52
C LEU A 307 -13.91 20.69 -11.20
N ASP A 308 -13.50 19.51 -11.69
CA ASP A 308 -12.25 19.34 -12.42
C ASP A 308 -12.26 20.17 -13.73
N LEU A 309 -13.45 20.45 -14.29
CA LEU A 309 -13.65 21.32 -15.45
C LEU A 309 -13.30 22.80 -15.18
N LEU A 310 -13.13 23.20 -13.91
CA LEU A 310 -12.71 24.55 -13.55
C LEU A 310 -11.19 24.70 -13.51
N GLN A 311 -10.45 23.59 -13.64
CA GLN A 311 -8.98 23.54 -13.53
C GLN A 311 -8.29 23.28 -14.88
N GLU A 312 -9.06 23.08 -15.97
CA GLU A 312 -8.61 23.08 -17.37
C GLU A 312 -8.47 24.50 -17.92
#